data_AF-A0AAV2GWQ9-F1
#
_entry.id   AF-A0AAV2GWQ9-F1
#
_cell.length_a   1.000
_cell.length_b   1.000
_cell.length_c   1.000
_cell.angle_alpha   90.00
_cell.angle_beta   90.00
_cell.angle_gamma   90.00
#
_symmetry.space_group_name_H-M   'P 1'
#
loop_
_entity.id
_entity.type
_entity.pdbx_description
1 polymer ?
#
loop_
_entity_poly.entity_id
_entity_poly.type
_entity_poly.pdbx_seq_one_letter_code
_entity_poly.pdbx_strand_id
1 'polypeptide(L)'
;MLIALIWKFDFSPFMVLIIAILNDGTIMTISKDRVKPSPLPDSWKLKEIFATGVVLGGYMALMTVIFFWAMHKTDFFSVRHENCYIHQIVI
;
A
#
# COMPACT_ATOMS: atom_id res chain seq x y z
N MET A 1 -2.64 -11.21 2.63
CA MET A 1 -2.75 -12.44 3.47
C MET A 1 -1.83 -12.47 4.69
N LEU A 2 -0.64 -11.83 4.68
CA LEU A 2 0.24 -11.79 5.86
C LEU A 2 -0.38 -11.06 7.07
N ILE A 3 -1.07 -9.94 6.85
CA ILE A 3 -1.74 -9.17 7.92
C ILE A 3 -2.95 -9.94 8.49
N ALA A 4 -3.68 -10.70 7.67
CA ALA A 4 -4.76 -11.57 8.13
C ALA A 4 -4.24 -12.72 9.03
N LEU A 5 -3.06 -13.27 8.72
CA LEU A 5 -2.45 -14.34 9.52
C LEU A 5 -1.90 -13.85 10.87
N ILE A 6 -1.31 -12.66 10.93
CA ILE A 6 -0.68 -12.13 12.15
C ILE A 6 -1.68 -11.37 13.02
N TRP A 7 -2.64 -10.68 12.42
CA TRP A 7 -3.57 -9.77 13.12
C TRP A 7 -5.06 -10.11 12.97
N LYS A 8 -5.44 -11.18 12.26
CA LYS A 8 -6.85 -11.52 11.97
C LYS A 8 -7.62 -10.33 11.40
N PHE A 9 -6.95 -9.48 10.63
CA PHE A 9 -7.60 -8.38 9.95
C PHE A 9 -8.10 -8.84 8.59
N ASP A 10 -9.41 -8.91 8.44
CA ASP A 10 -10.06 -9.21 7.17
C ASP A 10 -10.25 -7.91 6.38
N PHE A 11 -9.51 -7.77 5.28
CA PHE A 11 -9.79 -6.72 4.32
C PHE A 11 -11.15 -6.98 3.67
N SER A 12 -12.05 -6.00 3.73
CA SER A 12 -13.37 -6.12 3.10
C SER A 12 -13.20 -6.41 1.59
N PRO A 13 -13.87 -7.45 1.05
CA PRO A 13 -13.84 -7.77 -0.37
C PRO A 13 -14.20 -6.58 -1.27
N PHE A 14 -15.06 -5.67 -0.78
CA PHE A 14 -15.44 -4.45 -1.49
C PHE A 14 -14.27 -3.48 -1.69
N MET A 15 -13.37 -3.35 -0.72
CA MET A 15 -12.20 -2.47 -0.85
C MET A 15 -11.21 -3.02 -1.87
N VAL A 16 -10.99 -4.34 -1.86
CA VAL A 16 -10.15 -5.03 -2.84
C VAL A 16 -10.74 -4.90 -4.25
N LEU A 17 -12.07 -4.99 -4.36
CA LEU A 17 -12.79 -4.79 -5.63
C LEU A 17 -12.57 -3.38 -6.20
N ILE A 18 -12.67 -2.33 -5.37
CA ILE A 18 -12.40 -0.96 -5.82
C ILE A 18 -10.96 -0.82 -6.33
N ILE A 19 -9.98 -1.38 -5.61
CA ILE A 19 -8.57 -1.32 -6.02
C ILE A 19 -8.37 -2.04 -7.36
N ALA A 20 -9.01 -3.19 -7.56
CA ALA A 20 -8.92 -3.94 -8.82
C ALA A 20 -9.50 -3.15 -10.01
N ILE A 21 -10.68 -2.54 -9.84
CA ILE A 21 -11.32 -1.73 -10.89
C ILE A 21 -10.47 -0.50 -11.24
N LEU A 22 -9.94 0.19 -10.23
CA LEU A 22 -9.07 1.35 -10.44
C LEU A 22 -7.76 0.96 -11.14
N ASN A 23 -7.17 -0.18 -10.76
CA ASN A 23 -5.95 -0.68 -11.38
C ASN A 23 -6.15 -0.96 -12.87
N ASP A 24 -7.21 -1.68 -13.25
CA ASP A 24 -7.53 -1.98 -14.65
C ASP A 24 -7.74 -0.71 -15.48
N GLY A 25 -8.44 0.29 -14.91
CA GLY A 25 -8.63 1.58 -15.57
C GLY A 25 -7.31 2.33 -15.82
N THR A 26 -6.38 2.29 -14.87
CA THR A 26 -5.09 2.98 -14.98
C THR A 26 -4.09 2.28 -15.91
N ILE A 27 -4.08 0.94 -15.94
CA ILE A 27 -3.16 0.17 -16.80
C ILE A 27 -3.42 0.43 -18.30
N MET A 28 -4.66 0.74 -18.68
CA MET A 28 -5.01 1.11 -20.05
C MET A 28 -4.17 2.30 -20.57
N THR A 29 -3.76 3.21 -19.68
CA THR A 29 -2.95 4.38 -20.03
C THR A 29 -1.48 4.06 -20.29
N ILE A 30 -0.97 2.92 -19.80
CA ILE A 30 0.43 2.50 -19.98
C ILE A 30 0.71 2.24 -21.46
N SER A 31 -0.27 1.73 -22.22
CA SER A 31 -0.13 1.51 -23.67
C SER A 31 0.15 2.78 -24.49
N LYS A 32 -0.11 3.96 -23.91
CA LYS A 32 0.07 5.27 -24.52
C LYS A 32 1.22 6.06 -23.87
N ASP A 33 1.98 5.44 -22.97
CA ASP A 33 3.09 6.10 -22.31
C ASP A 33 4.18 6.49 -23.33
N ARG A 34 4.92 7.57 -23.02
CA ARG A 34 6.05 8.02 -23.84
C ARG A 34 7.35 7.77 -23.08
N VAL A 35 7.81 6.53 -23.10
CA VAL A 35 9.09 6.14 -22.51
C VAL A 35 10.24 6.33 -23.50
N LYS A 36 11.42 6.70 -22.98
CA LYS A 36 12.64 6.81 -23.77
C LYS A 36 13.13 5.39 -24.14
N PRO A 37 13.37 5.08 -25.43
CA PRO A 37 13.89 3.77 -25.82
C PRO A 37 15.30 3.54 -25.26
N SER A 38 15.61 2.29 -24.96
CA SER A 38 16.96 1.88 -24.53
C SER A 38 17.99 2.19 -25.64
N PRO A 39 19.18 2.72 -25.30
CA PRO A 39 20.25 2.97 -26.26
C PRO A 39 20.88 1.68 -26.83
N LEU A 40 20.60 0.53 -26.23
CA LEU A 40 21.12 -0.79 -26.62
C LEU A 40 19.95 -1.72 -26.93
N PRO A 41 20.10 -2.66 -27.90
CA PRO A 41 19.06 -3.64 -28.17
C PRO A 41 18.88 -4.56 -26.96
N ASP A 42 17.75 -4.43 -26.28
CA ASP A 42 17.41 -5.29 -25.16
C ASP A 42 16.55 -6.46 -25.63
N SER A 43 16.85 -7.65 -25.13
CA SER A 43 16.03 -8.83 -25.37
C SER A 43 14.94 -8.91 -24.30
N TRP A 44 13.85 -9.62 -24.58
CA TRP A 44 12.81 -9.83 -23.57
C TRP A 44 13.33 -10.75 -22.45
N LYS A 45 13.89 -10.16 -21.39
CA LYS A 45 14.44 -10.90 -20.25
C LYS A 45 13.37 -11.10 -19.18
N LEU A 46 12.48 -12.08 -19.39
CA LEU A 46 11.40 -12.39 -18.43
C LEU A 46 11.92 -12.56 -17.00
N LYS A 47 13.05 -13.27 -16.82
CA LYS A 47 13.63 -13.51 -15.49
C LYS A 47 13.98 -12.21 -14.77
N GLU A 48 14.47 -11.20 -15.49
CA GLU A 48 14.86 -9.91 -14.93
C GLU A 48 13.63 -9.06 -14.57
N ILE A 49 12.62 -9.05 -15.44
CA ILE A 49 11.34 -8.35 -15.20
C ILE A 49 10.59 -8.97 -14.01
N PHE A 50 10.54 -10.30 -13.92
CA PHE A 50 9.93 -10.97 -12.78
C PHE A 50 10.73 -10.76 -11.49
N ALA A 51 12.07 -10.80 -11.53
CA ALA A 51 12.89 -10.56 -10.35
C ALA A 51 12.69 -9.13 -9.81
N THR A 52 12.73 -8.12 -10.66
CA THR A 52 12.47 -6.73 -10.29
C THR A 52 11.04 -6.53 -9.77
N GLY A 53 10.04 -7.16 -10.42
CA GLY A 53 8.65 -7.16 -9.95
C GLY A 53 8.47 -7.78 -8.56
N VAL A 54 9.09 -8.93 -8.29
CA VAL A 54 9.02 -9.59 -6.98
C VAL A 54 9.69 -8.76 -5.89
N VAL A 55 10.84 -8.15 -6.16
CA VAL A 55 11.54 -7.30 -5.19
C VAL A 55 10.71 -6.06 -4.85
N LEU A 56 10.19 -5.36 -5.86
CA LEU A 56 9.35 -4.17 -5.66
C LEU A 56 8.02 -4.52 -4.98
N GLY A 57 7.38 -5.62 -5.39
CA GLY A 57 6.15 -6.11 -4.76
C GLY A 57 6.36 -6.53 -3.31
N GLY A 58 7.46 -7.23 -3.02
CA GLY A 58 7.85 -7.61 -1.66
C GLY A 58 8.11 -6.39 -0.77
N TYR A 59 8.78 -5.36 -1.30
CA TYR A 59 8.98 -4.10 -0.61
C TYR A 59 7.65 -3.41 -0.23
N MET A 60 6.73 -3.29 -1.19
CA MET A 60 5.40 -2.70 -0.93
C MET A 60 4.60 -3.52 0.11
N ALA A 61 4.71 -4.85 0.07
CA ALA A 61 4.07 -5.73 1.04
C ALA A 61 4.66 -5.57 2.46
N LEU A 62 5.98 -5.40 2.59
CA LEU A 62 6.62 -5.16 3.89
C LEU A 62 6.24 -3.79 4.45
N MET A 63 6.25 -2.74 3.62
CA MET A 63 5.88 -1.39 4.05
C MET A 63 4.42 -1.31 4.52
N THR A 64 3.51 -2.03 3.87
CA THR A 64 2.10 -2.11 4.33
C THR A 64 1.96 -2.83 5.67
N VAL A 65 2.76 -3.87 5.94
CA VAL A 65 2.79 -4.54 7.25
C VAL A 65 3.33 -3.61 8.34
N ILE A 66 4.45 -2.91 8.07
CA ILE A 66 5.05 -1.95 9.02
C ILE A 66 4.07 -0.82 9.34
N PHE A 67 3.43 -0.26 8.31
CA PHE A 67 2.43 0.80 8.48
C PHE A 67 1.24 0.34 9.35
N PHE A 68 0.70 -0.85 9.08
CA PHE A 68 -0.38 -1.41 9.89
C PHE A 68 0.05 -1.68 11.34
N TRP A 69 1.27 -2.18 11.55
CA TRP A 69 1.81 -2.36 12.90
C TRP A 69 1.93 -1.03 13.64
N ALA A 70 2.50 -0.01 13.00
CA ALA A 70 2.66 1.32 13.58
C ALA A 70 1.30 1.91 13.96
N MET A 71 0.28 1.80 13.10
CA MET A 71 -1.04 2.38 13.40
C MET A 71 -1.81 1.64 14.50
N HIS A 72 -1.61 0.32 14.63
CA HIS A 72 -2.43 -0.51 15.51
C HIS A 72 -1.79 -0.77 16.89
N LYS A 73 -0.46 -0.74 16.97
CA LYS A 73 0.27 -1.04 18.22
C LYS A 73 1.06 0.14 18.78
N THR A 74 1.19 1.24 18.03
CA THR A 74 1.93 2.42 18.50
C THR A 74 1.03 3.65 18.45
N ASP A 75 1.26 4.60 19.38
CA ASP A 75 0.54 5.87 19.40
C ASP A 75 1.08 6.88 18.36
N PHE A 76 1.94 6.44 17.42
CA PHE A 76 2.62 7.33 16.46
C PHE A 76 1.65 8.15 15.61
N PHE A 77 0.49 7.58 15.26
CA PHE A 77 -0.56 8.24 14.48
C PHE A 77 -1.78 8.65 15.33
N SER A 78 -1.78 8.34 16.63
CA SER A 78 -2.88 8.68 17.53
C SER A 78 -2.67 10.07 18.12
N VAL A 79 -3.46 11.05 17.66
CA VAL A 79 -3.51 12.37 18.31
C VAL A 79 -4.22 12.18 19.65
N ARG A 80 -3.44 12.21 20.74
CA ARG A 80 -3.98 12.31 22.10
C ARG A 80 -4.69 13.66 22.23
N HIS A 81 -6.02 13.66 22.31
CA HIS A 81 -6.79 14.85 22.69
C HIS A 81 -6.62 15.08 24.21
N GLU A 82 -5.43 15.53 24.64
CA GLU A 82 -5.23 16.12 25.96
C GLU A 82 -5.81 17.54 25.94
N ASN A 83 -7.14 17.65 26.15
CA ASN A 83 -7.81 18.71 26.90
C ASN A 83 -9.33 18.71 26.65
N CYS A 84 -10.09 18.11 27.55
CA CYS A 84 -11.43 18.61 27.90
C CYS A 84 -11.83 18.16 29.32
N TYR A 85 -11.00 18.51 30.31
CA TYR A 85 -11.42 18.50 31.73
C TYR A 85 -11.94 19.88 32.18
N ILE A 86 -12.18 20.83 31.26
CA ILE A 86 -12.53 22.22 31.63
C ILE A 86 -14.04 22.48 31.64
N HIS A 87 -14.90 21.57 31.16
CA HIS A 87 -16.35 21.82 31.11
C HIS A 87 -17.21 21.16 32.20
N GLN A 88 -16.61 20.66 33.29
CA GLN A 88 -17.34 20.16 34.47
C GLN A 88 -17.13 20.98 35.76
N ILE A 89 -16.38 22.10 35.72
CA ILE A 89 -16.06 22.89 36.93
C ILE A 89 -16.53 24.36 36.86
N VAL A 90 -17.15 24.82 35.77
CA VAL A 90 -17.74 26.16 35.73
C VAL A 90 -19.19 26.06 35.24
N ILE A 91 -20.10 26.39 36.18
CA ILE A 91 -21.56 26.61 36.12
C ILE A 91 -22.46 25.37 36.07
#